data_AF-A0A2D3TEX0-F1
#
_entry.id   AF-A0A2D3TEX0-F1
#
_cell.length_a   1.000
_cell.length_b   1.000
_cell.length_c   1.000
_cell.angle_alpha   90.00
_cell.angle_beta   90.00
_cell.angle_gamma   90.00
#
_symmetry.space_group_name_H-M   'P 1'
#
loop_
_entity.id
_entity.type
_entity.pdbx_description
1 polymer ?
#
loop_
_entity_poly.entity_id
_entity_poly.type
_entity_poly.pdbx_seq_one_letter_code
_entity_poly.pdbx_strand_id
1 'polypeptide(L)' 'MASSDIRPMLCDDEAQKIDLAVARLKQVDSLGYDIIVACYLGKASCRAIGRALKRDHKSISGYLTRSEAYIAGQVDAFSE' A
#
# COMPACT_ATOMS: atom_id res chain seq x y z
N MET A 1 -4.78 21.94 10.69
CA MET A 1 -5.42 21.91 9.36
C MET A 1 -6.00 20.52 9.18
N ALA A 2 -7.33 20.37 9.23
CA ALA A 2 -7.97 19.11 8.86
C ALA A 2 -7.70 18.92 7.36
N SER A 3 -6.77 18.01 7.02
CA SER A 3 -6.62 17.56 5.64
C SER A 3 -7.89 16.79 5.34
N SER A 4 -8.87 17.45 4.74
CA SER A 4 -10.05 16.81 4.16
C SER A 4 -9.51 15.88 3.08
N ASP A 5 -9.33 14.61 3.45
CA ASP A 5 -8.87 13.59 2.55
C ASP A 5 -9.97 13.36 1.52
N ILE A 6 -9.83 13.99 0.35
CA ILE A 6 -10.81 13.96 -0.74
C ILE A 6 -10.91 12.59 -1.43
N ARG A 7 -10.18 11.59 -0.93
CA ARG A 7 -10.22 10.24 -1.48
C ARG A 7 -11.58 9.62 -1.19
N PRO A 8 -12.21 8.99 -2.19
CA PRO A 8 -13.47 8.30 -1.99
C PRO A 8 -13.26 7.20 -0.94
N MET A 9 -14.17 7.15 0.05
CA MET A 9 -14.19 6.06 1.01
C MET A 9 -14.88 4.85 0.39
N LEU A 10 -14.30 3.67 0.64
CA LEU A 10 -14.92 2.39 0.33
C LEU A 10 -16.00 2.07 1.37
N CYS A 11 -16.92 1.17 1.04
CA CYS A 11 -17.82 0.62 2.05
C CYS A 11 -17.05 -0.32 3.00
N ASP A 12 -17.60 -0.55 4.19
CA ASP A 12 -16.92 -1.32 5.24
C ASP A 12 -16.50 -2.73 4.78
N ASP A 13 -17.35 -3.40 3.99
CA ASP A 13 -17.08 -4.75 3.48
C ASP A 13 -15.88 -4.77 2.51
N GLU A 14 -15.81 -3.81 1.59
CA GLU A 14 -14.68 -3.67 0.65
C GLU A 14 -13.41 -3.25 1.39
N ALA A 15 -13.53 -2.32 2.35
CA ALA A 15 -12.42 -1.89 3.18
C ALA A 15 -11.82 -3.06 3.97
N GLN A 16 -12.67 -3.91 4.57
CA GLN A 16 -12.22 -5.09 5.33
C GLN A 16 -11.44 -6.09 4.47
N LYS A 17 -11.88 -6.32 3.22
CA LYS A 17 -11.15 -7.18 2.26
C LYS A 17 -9.75 -6.62 1.96
N ILE A 18 -9.65 -5.31 1.74
CA ILE A 18 -8.36 -4.65 1.49
C ILE A 18 -7.47 -4.71 2.74
N ASP A 19 -8.01 -4.42 3.92
CA ASP A 19 -7.27 -4.47 5.17
C ASP A 19 -6.71 -5.87 5.43
N LEU A 20 -7.49 -6.92 5.15
CA LEU A 20 -7.02 -8.30 5.27
C LEU A 20 -5.90 -8.61 4.27
N ALA A 21 -6.02 -8.18 3.01
CA ALA A 21 -4.98 -8.36 2.00
C ALA A 21 -3.67 -7.64 2.39
N VAL A 22 -3.76 -6.40 2.88
CA VAL A 22 -2.62 -5.62 3.38
C VAL A 22 -2.02 -6.25 4.64
N ALA A 23 -2.82 -6.78 5.54
CA ALA A 23 -2.34 -7.49 6.73
C ALA A 23 -1.56 -8.76 6.35
N ARG A 24 -2.01 -9.51 5.34
CA ARG A 24 -1.28 -10.66 4.78
C ARG A 24 0.04 -10.25 4.12
N LEU A 25 0.06 -9.13 3.39
CA LEU A 25 1.28 -8.58 2.80
C LEU A 25 2.38 -8.40 3.84
N LYS A 26 2.05 -7.92 5.05
CA LYS A 26 3.03 -7.75 6.14
C LYS A 26 3.77 -9.04 6.51
N GLN A 27 3.14 -10.20 6.36
CA GLN A 27 3.74 -11.49 6.68
C GLN A 27 4.69 -11.99 5.58
N VAL A 28 4.41 -11.65 4.31
CA VAL A 28 5.16 -12.15 3.15
C VAL A 28 6.20 -11.15 2.62
N ASP A 29 5.94 -9.85 2.77
CA ASP A 29 6.82 -8.75 2.37
C ASP A 29 6.62 -7.54 3.30
N SER A 30 7.34 -7.56 4.44
CA SER A 30 7.26 -6.49 5.45
C SER A 30 7.72 -5.13 4.91
N LEU A 31 8.72 -5.11 4.03
CA LEU A 31 9.17 -3.86 3.39
C LEU A 31 8.11 -3.32 2.42
N GLY A 32 7.50 -4.19 1.63
CA GLY A 32 6.38 -3.85 0.76
C GLY A 32 5.21 -3.26 1.54
N TYR A 33 4.87 -3.87 2.69
CA TYR A 33 3.86 -3.33 3.61
C TYR A 33 4.20 -1.91 4.08
N ASP A 34 5.42 -1.68 4.55
CA ASP A 34 5.84 -0.35 5.04
C ASP A 34 5.78 0.70 3.92
N ILE A 35 6.13 0.32 2.68
CA ILE A 35 6.06 1.19 1.50
C ILE A 35 4.60 1.51 1.16
N ILE A 36 3.68 0.53 1.18
CA ILE A 36 2.25 0.74 0.96
C ILE A 36 1.68 1.72 1.99
N VAL A 37 1.95 1.49 3.28
CA VAL A 37 1.49 2.36 4.37
C VAL A 37 2.03 3.78 4.19
N ALA A 38 3.32 3.94 3.89
CA ALA A 38 3.92 5.25 3.66
C ALA A 38 3.31 5.97 2.45
N CYS A 39 3.07 5.27 1.34
CA CYS A 39 2.46 5.84 0.14
C CYS A 39 1.00 6.23 0.35
N TYR A 40 0.17 5.31 0.84
CA TYR A 40 -1.28 5.48 0.88
C TYR A 40 -1.77 6.18 2.16
N LEU A 41 -1.23 5.87 3.33
CA LEU A 41 -1.63 6.54 4.57
C LEU A 41 -0.78 7.79 4.81
N GLY A 42 0.53 7.68 4.61
CA GLY A 42 1.48 8.76 4.81
C GLY A 42 1.55 9.79 3.68
N LYS A 43 0.93 9.53 2.52
CA LYS A 43 0.98 10.38 1.31
C LYS A 43 2.42 10.66 0.84
N ALA A 44 3.36 9.78 1.17
CA ALA A 44 4.75 9.92 0.81
C ALA A 44 4.98 9.48 -0.63
N SER A 45 5.73 10.26 -1.41
CA SER A 45 6.14 9.83 -2.75
C SER A 45 7.25 8.80 -2.69
N CYS A 46 7.38 7.94 -3.72
CA CYS A 46 8.49 6.99 -3.85
C CYS A 46 9.88 7.65 -3.72
N ARG A 47 10.00 8.92 -4.12
CA ARG A 47 11.23 9.72 -3.94
C ARG A 47 11.49 10.07 -2.47
N ALA A 48 10.45 10.44 -1.73
CA ALA A 48 10.56 10.72 -0.30
C ALA A 48 10.94 9.45 0.48
N ILE A 49 10.28 8.33 0.17
CA ILE A 49 10.56 7.03 0.78
C ILE A 49 11.97 6.55 0.42
N GLY A 50 12.37 6.66 -0.85
CA GLY A 50 13.73 6.31 -1.29
C GLY A 50 14.82 7.10 -0.55
N ARG A 51 14.62 8.41 -0.34
CA ARG A 51 15.54 9.23 0.46
C ARG A 51 15.63 8.74 1.91
N ALA A 52 14.50 8.43 2.55
CA ALA A 52 14.48 7.93 3.92
C ALA A 52 15.19 6.57 4.06
N LEU A 53 15.03 5.69 3.08
CA LEU A 53 15.62 4.35 3.06
C LEU A 53 17.02 4.28 2.43
N LYS A 54 17.58 5.43 2.00
CA LYS A 54 18.83 5.52 1.23
C LYS A 54 18.86 4.58 0.01
N ARG A 55 17.72 4.46 -0.69
CA ARG A 55 17.53 3.63 -1.89
C ARG A 55 17.06 4.47 -3.06
N ASP A 56 17.35 4.00 -4.28
CA ASP A 56 16.85 4.67 -5.47
C ASP A 56 15.32 4.57 -5.57
N HIS A 57 14.70 5.67 -6.00
CA HIS A 57 13.25 5.79 -6.15
C HIS A 57 12.67 4.78 -7.14
N LYS A 58 13.42 4.35 -8.18
CA LYS A 58 12.98 3.30 -9.10
C LYS A 58 12.85 1.96 -8.41
N SER A 59 13.77 1.66 -7.49
CA SER A 59 13.69 0.45 -6.66
C SER A 59 12.43 0.48 -5.79
N ILE A 60 12.15 1.61 -5.12
CA ILE A 60 10.94 1.79 -4.31
C ILE A 60 9.68 1.65 -5.15
N SER A 61 9.65 2.25 -6.34
CA SER A 61 8.53 2.08 -7.28
C SER A 61 8.31 0.61 -7.64
N GLY A 62 9.38 -0.16 -7.84
CA GLY A 62 9.28 -1.60 -8.11
C GLY A 62 8.75 -2.40 -6.93
N TYR A 63 9.11 -2.05 -5.69
CA TYR A 63 8.50 -2.64 -4.50
C TYR A 63 7.01 -2.32 -4.43
N LEU A 64 6.65 -1.04 -4.59
CA LEU A 64 5.26 -0.58 -4.56
C LEU A 64 4.40 -1.34 -5.58
N THR A 65 4.82 -1.41 -6.85
CA THR A 65 4.08 -2.12 -7.90
C THR A 65 3.89 -3.61 -7.58
N ARG A 66 4.90 -4.29 -7.02
CA ARG A 66 4.75 -5.70 -6.62
C ARG A 66 3.78 -5.87 -5.46
N SER A 67 3.85 -4.98 -4.46
CA SER A 67 2.93 -5.00 -3.33
C SER A 67 1.48 -4.73 -3.76
N GLU A 68 1.27 -3.78 -4.66
CA GLU A 68 -0.04 -3.49 -5.25
C GLU A 68 -0.59 -4.69 -6.03
N ALA A 69 0.25 -5.34 -6.86
CA ALA A 69 -0.14 -6.54 -7.60
C ALA A 69 -0.52 -7.70 -6.67
N TYR A 70 0.22 -7.89 -5.57
CA TYR A 70 -0.12 -8.89 -4.55
C TYR A 70 -1.47 -8.59 -3.90
N ILE A 71 -1.70 -7.34 -3.47
CA ILE A 71 -2.96 -6.94 -2.85
C ILE A 71 -4.13 -7.13 -3.82
N ALA A 72 -3.99 -6.70 -5.09
CA ALA A 72 -4.99 -6.91 -6.12
C ALA A 72 -5.35 -8.39 -6.29
N GLY A 73 -4.34 -9.27 -6.34
CA GLY A 73 -4.57 -10.73 -6.42
C GLY A 73 -5.25 -11.31 -5.18
N GLN A 74 -4.97 -10.81 -3.98
CA GLN A 74 -5.67 -11.23 -2.76
C GLN A 74 -7.13 -10.77 -2.75
N VAL A 75 -7.39 -9.53 -3.18
CA VAL A 75 -8.74 -8.95 -3.24
C VAL A 75 -9.62 -9.66 -4.27
N ASP A 76 -9.05 -10.01 -5.42
CA ASP A 76 -9.72 -10.80 -6.46
C ASP A 76 -10.13 -12.17 -5.93
N ALA A 77 -9.25 -12.85 -5.20
CA ALA A 77 -9.53 -14.12 -4.54
C ALA A 77 -10.59 -14.04 -3.41
N PHE A 78 -10.94 -12.84 -2.93
CA PHE A 78 -12.07 -12.63 -1.99
C PHE A 78 -13.39 -12.32 -2.69
N SER A 79 -13.38 -12.23 -4.03
CA SER A 79 -14.53 -11.88 -4.85
C SER A 79 -15.13 -13.07 -5.58
N GLU A 80 -14.43 -14.23 -5.59
CA GLU A 80 -14.96 -15.56 -5.93
C GLU A 80 -15.57 -16.26 -4.70
#